data_AF-A0A959P8I1-F1
#
_entry.id   AF-A0A959P8I1-F1
#
_cell.length_a   1.000
_cell.length_b   1.000
_cell.length_c   1.000
_cell.angle_alpha   90.00
_cell.angle_beta   90.00
_cell.angle_gamma   90.00
#
_symmetry.space_group_name_H-M   'P 1'
#
loop_
_entity.id
_entity.type
_entity.pdbx_description
1 polymer ?
#
loop_
_entity_poly.entity_id
_entity_poly.type
_entity_poly.pdbx_seq_one_letter_code
_entity_poly.pdbx_strand_id
1 'polypeptide(L)' 'MPRLSLKGKQMPESPIRKLVPYATAAKAAGKKVYHLNIGQPDIETPEVALNAIKNLDRKVIEYSNS' A
#
# COMPACT_ATOMS: atom_id res chain seq x y z
N MET A 1 -4.37 23.12 -16.70
CA MET A 1 -4.48 21.89 -15.90
C MET A 1 -5.36 20.88 -16.63
N PRO A 2 -5.03 19.58 -16.64
CA PRO A 2 -5.87 18.57 -17.28
C PRO A 2 -7.22 18.44 -16.56
N ARG A 3 -8.29 18.19 -17.31
CA ARG A 3 -9.62 17.90 -16.75
C ARG A 3 -9.72 16.42 -16.40
N LEU A 4 -10.11 16.12 -15.17
CA LEU A 4 -10.41 14.76 -14.73
C LEU A 4 -11.62 14.20 -15.50
N SER A 5 -11.59 12.90 -15.78
CA SER A 5 -12.70 12.18 -16.40
C SER A 5 -13.92 12.14 -15.48
N LEU A 6 -15.10 11.95 -16.07
CA LEU A 6 -16.35 11.79 -15.30
C LEU A 6 -16.27 10.59 -14.35
N LYS A 7 -15.69 9.47 -14.80
CA LYS A 7 -15.49 8.27 -13.98
C LYS A 7 -14.64 8.56 -12.73
N GLY A 8 -13.55 9.33 -12.87
CA GLY A 8 -12.70 9.70 -11.75
C GLY A 8 -13.43 10.60 -10.75
N LYS A 9 -14.24 11.54 -11.24
CA LYS A 9 -15.05 12.43 -10.38
C LYS A 9 -16.16 11.71 -9.61
N GLN A 10 -16.71 10.64 -10.19
CA GLN A 10 -17.79 9.85 -9.59
C GLN A 10 -17.31 8.78 -8.62
N MET A 11 -16.02 8.44 -8.63
CA MET A 11 -15.47 7.43 -7.73
C MET A 11 -15.59 7.91 -6.27
N PRO A 12 -16.36 7.23 -5.42
CA PRO A 12 -16.47 7.61 -4.02
C PRO A 12 -15.17 7.31 -3.30
N GLU A 13 -14.89 8.07 -2.24
CA GLU A 13 -13.77 7.77 -1.35
C GLU A 13 -14.04 6.47 -0.58
N SER A 14 -12.99 5.66 -0.39
CA SER A 14 -13.05 4.45 0.42
C SER A 14 -13.49 4.77 1.85
N PRO A 15 -14.52 4.09 2.40
CA PRO A 15 -14.92 4.24 3.79
C PRO A 15 -13.79 3.97 4.79
N ILE A 16 -12.87 3.07 4.46
CA ILE A 16 -11.70 2.77 5.30
C ILE A 16 -10.72 3.97 5.29
N ARG A 17 -10.48 4.57 4.12
CA ARG A 17 -9.58 5.73 4.00
C ARG A 17 -10.12 6.97 4.70
N LYS A 18 -11.44 7.16 4.73
CA LYS A 18 -12.10 8.22 5.52
C LYS A 18 -11.74 8.17 7.00
N LEU A 19 -11.40 7.00 7.54
CA LEU A 19 -11.05 6.83 8.95
C LEU A 19 -9.58 7.16 9.27
N VAL A 20 -8.71 7.28 8.26
CA VAL A 20 -7.27 7.51 8.44
C VAL A 20 -6.97 8.80 9.22
N PRO A 21 -7.61 9.95 8.94
CA PRO A 21 -7.35 11.18 9.71
C PRO A 21 -7.65 11.03 11.20
N TYR A 22 -8.73 10.32 11.55
CA TYR A 22 -9.12 10.08 12.94
C TYR A 22 -8.13 9.16 13.66
N ALA A 23 -7.67 8.09 13.00
CA ALA A 23 -6.64 7.21 13.54
C ALA A 23 -5.31 7.95 13.77
N THR A 24 -4.92 8.85 12.86
CA THR A 24 -3.73 9.70 12.99
C THR A 24 -3.87 10.67 14.17
N ALA A 25 -5.02 11.33 14.31
CA ALA A 25 -5.30 12.23 15.44
C ALA A 25 -5.26 11.49 16.78
N ALA A 26 -5.82 10.27 16.85
CA ALA A 26 -5.76 9.44 18.05
C ALA A 26 -4.32 9.07 18.43
N LYS A 27 -3.48 8.68 17.45
CA LYS A 27 -2.06 8.42 17.68
C LYS A 27 -1.31 9.67 18.17
N ALA A 28 -1.58 10.85 17.57
CA ALA A 28 -0.98 12.11 17.99
C ALA A 28 -1.38 12.52 19.42
N ALA A 29 -2.58 12.14 19.86
CA ALA A 29 -3.03 12.29 21.25
C ALA A 29 -2.49 11.22 22.22
N GLY A 30 -1.48 10.43 21.81
CA GLY A 30 -0.86 9.40 22.65
C GLY A 30 -1.67 8.11 22.81
N LYS A 31 -2.77 7.94 22.04
CA LYS A 31 -3.58 6.71 22.10
C LYS A 31 -2.97 5.63 21.23
N LYS A 32 -2.92 4.41 21.75
CA LYS A 32 -2.58 3.23 20.96
C LYS A 32 -3.75 2.84 20.06
N VAL A 33 -3.51 2.72 18.76
CA VAL A 33 -4.51 2.31 17.76
C VAL A 33 -4.11 0.96 17.20
N TYR A 34 -4.96 -0.05 17.42
CA TYR A 34 -4.81 -1.39 16.85
C TYR A 34 -5.49 -1.45 15.48
N HIS A 35 -4.73 -1.80 14.44
CA HIS A 35 -5.22 -1.84 13.05
C HIS A 35 -5.69 -3.25 12.71
N LEU A 36 -6.99 -3.50 12.86
CA LEU A 36 -7.65 -4.77 12.49
C LEU A 36 -8.45 -4.64 11.18
N ASN A 37 -8.30 -3.51 10.50
CA ASN A 37 -9.10 -3.08 9.36
C ASN A 37 -8.36 -3.14 8.02
N ILE A 38 -7.09 -3.56 8.02
CA ILE A 38 -6.24 -3.66 6.81
C ILE A 38 -5.70 -5.08 6.76
N GLY A 39 -5.78 -5.74 5.61
CA GLY A 39 -5.25 -7.09 5.39
C GLY A 39 -3.73 -7.13 5.20
N GLN A 40 -2.98 -6.29 5.93
CA GLN A 40 -1.52 -6.27 5.89
C GLN A 40 -0.99 -7.35 6.85
N PRO A 41 -0.23 -8.34 6.37
CA PRO A 41 0.46 -9.29 7.24
C PRO A 41 1.51 -8.58 8.11
N ASP A 42 1.70 -9.08 9.32
CA ASP A 42 2.72 -8.67 10.29
C ASP A 42 3.93 -9.60 10.33
N ILE A 43 3.97 -10.60 9.44
CA ILE A 43 5.08 -11.54 9.28
C ILE A 43 6.11 -11.03 8.27
N GLU A 44 7.36 -11.42 8.48
CA GLU A 44 8.46 -11.07 7.58
C GLU A 44 8.30 -11.73 6.21
N THR A 45 8.79 -11.03 5.17
CA THR A 45 8.88 -11.63 3.83
C THR A 45 9.92 -12.76 3.86
N PRO A 46 9.64 -13.93 3.26
CA PRO A 46 10.60 -15.03 3.23
C PRO A 46 11.97 -14.61 2.68
N GLU A 47 13.04 -14.95 3.41
CA GLU A 47 14.41 -14.53 3.09
C GLU A 47 14.84 -14.98 1.69
N VAL A 48 14.43 -16.19 1.28
CA VAL A 48 14.68 -16.74 -0.05
C VAL A 48 14.17 -15.83 -1.17
N ALA A 49 13.01 -15.20 -0.99
CA ALA A 49 12.43 -14.30 -1.98
C ALA A 49 13.21 -12.97 -2.03
N LEU A 50 13.57 -12.42 -0.87
CA LEU A 50 14.38 -11.21 -0.78
C LEU A 50 15.77 -11.42 -1.39
N ASN A 51 16.42 -12.54 -1.10
CA ASN A 51 17.75 -12.87 -1.59
C ASN A 51 17.75 -13.10 -3.11
N ALA A 52 16.70 -13.72 -3.67
CA ALA A 52 16.56 -13.89 -5.11
C ALA A 52 16.51 -12.55 -5.85
N ILE A 53 15.85 -11.53 -5.27
CA ILE A 53 15.77 -10.19 -5.86
C ILE A 53 17.08 -9.43 -5.64
N LYS A 54 17.63 -9.44 -4.42
CA LYS A 54 18.85 -8.69 -4.05
C LYS A 54 20.08 -9.13 -4.84
N ASN A 55 20.19 -10.42 -5.13
CA ASN A 55 21.34 -11.01 -5.81
C ASN A 55 21.08 -11.25 -7.31
N LEU A 56 20.10 -10.57 -7.90
CA LEU A 56 19.77 -10.70 -9.31
C LEU A 56 20.84 -10.03 -10.20
N ASP A 57 21.67 -10.81 -10.89
CA ASP A 57 22.73 -10.31 -11.79
C ASP A 57 22.22 -10.00 -13.23
N ARG A 58 20.92 -9.73 -13.38
CA ARG A 58 20.36 -9.37 -14.69
C ARG A 58 20.68 -7.92 -15.02
N LYS A 59 21.42 -7.71 -16.10
CA LYS A 59 21.73 -6.36 -16.62
C LYS A 59 20.56 -5.72 -17.37
N VAL A 60 19.66 -6.54 -17.90
CA VAL A 60 18.45 -6.11 -18.61
C VAL A 60 17.27 -6.83 -17.97
N ILE A 61 16.20 -6.08 -17.68
CA ILE A 61 14.91 -6.61 -17.22
C ILE A 61 13.96 -6.52 -18.41
N GLU A 62 13.98 -7.55 -19.24
CA GLU A 62 13.15 -7.65 -20.43
C GLU A 62 11.71 -8.04 -20.11
N TYR A 63 10.81 -7.79 -21.06
CA TYR A 63 9.44 -8.29 -21.00
C TYR A 63 9.45 -9.82 -20.89
N SER A 64 8.75 -10.35 -19.89
CA SER A 64 8.51 -11.78 -19.80
C SER A 64 7.58 -12.25 -20.92
N ASN A 65 7.76 -13.49 -21.36
CA ASN A 65 6.77 -14.13 -22.23
C ASN A 65 5.42 -14.25 -21.50
N SER A 66 4.33 -14.03 -22.24
CA SER A 66 2.95 -14.14 -21.76
C SER A 66 2.52 -15.58 -21.50
#